data_AF-A0A0E3QBU9-F1
#
_entry.id   AF-A0A0E3QBU9-F1
#
_cell.length_a   1.000
_cell.length_b   1.000
_cell.length_c   1.000
_cell.angle_alpha   90.00
_cell.angle_beta   90.00
_cell.angle_gamma   90.00
#
_symmetry.space_group_name_H-M   'P 1'
#
loop_
_entity.id
_entity.type
_entity.pdbx_description
1 polymer ?
#
loop_
_entity_poly.entity_id
_entity_poly.type
_entity_poly.pdbx_seq_one_letter_code
_entity_poly.pdbx_strand_id
1 'polypeptide(L)'
;MKILVLYSGELGKKVIQNLINPGNFCVSCGELCNHCRQARKSYANLIVGIHEFPQDLPTFIEDPEQYMPQKLPECDLILAIGIHPDLLIALPDVVKKTKAKAVIAPSEDSKKTPAGVLEQLKKELEAIGVEFEGPKPFCALEKTGKPVIDAFVDLGFGKPVLRIEMSPDGKMFIGAGVLRDAPCGSTWFVAKKLGWTDTVEYKETISGAHHSYPCTASMDKDPQLGDTILHKAGYIIREAVEDAMECAKKEKARLSAVCGDEISSSSF
;
A
#
# COMPACT_ATOMS: atom_id res chain seq x y z
N MET A 1 4.86 1.33 -17.86
CA MET A 1 5.62 1.39 -16.61
C MET A 1 6.42 0.13 -16.44
N LYS A 2 7.74 0.25 -16.28
CA LYS A 2 8.68 -0.81 -15.89
C LYS A 2 9.13 -0.57 -14.45
N ILE A 3 9.06 -1.58 -13.59
CA ILE A 3 9.35 -1.48 -12.17
C ILE A 3 10.60 -2.30 -11.84
N LEU A 4 11.59 -1.66 -11.22
CA LEU A 4 12.72 -2.31 -10.57
C LEU A 4 12.45 -2.36 -9.07
N VAL A 5 12.54 -3.54 -8.45
CA VAL A 5 12.39 -3.67 -7.00
C VAL A 5 13.75 -3.95 -6.36
N LEU A 6 14.13 -3.08 -5.45
CA LEU A 6 15.31 -3.15 -4.61
C LEU A 6 14.82 -3.33 -3.18
N TYR A 7 15.11 -4.46 -2.54
CA TYR A 7 14.54 -4.72 -1.22
C TYR A 7 15.46 -5.51 -0.29
N SER A 8 15.11 -5.54 0.99
CA SER A 8 15.69 -6.50 1.94
C SER A 8 14.59 -7.10 2.81
N GLY A 9 14.64 -8.41 2.99
CA GLY A 9 13.78 -9.13 3.94
C GLY A 9 12.31 -9.25 3.58
N GLU A 10 11.54 -9.66 4.59
CA GLU A 10 10.13 -10.02 4.44
C GLU A 10 9.23 -8.82 4.06
N LEU A 11 9.63 -7.59 4.37
CA LEU A 11 8.87 -6.39 4.00
C LEU A 11 8.74 -6.25 2.48
N GLY A 12 9.89 -6.26 1.79
CA GLY A 12 9.91 -6.19 0.33
C GLY A 12 9.28 -7.40 -0.33
N LYS A 13 9.59 -8.60 0.18
CA LYS A 13 9.00 -9.85 -0.32
C LYS A 13 7.47 -9.83 -0.25
N LYS A 14 6.89 -9.34 0.84
CA LYS A 14 5.43 -9.21 0.99
C LYS A 14 4.84 -8.27 -0.07
N VAL A 15 5.46 -7.11 -0.33
CA VAL A 15 5.00 -6.17 -1.36
C VAL A 15 5.13 -6.75 -2.75
N ILE A 16 6.27 -7.40 -3.07
CA ILE A 16 6.49 -8.07 -4.37
C ILE A 16 5.43 -9.14 -4.60
N GLN A 17 5.16 -9.97 -3.60
CA GLN A 17 4.12 -10.99 -3.72
C GLN A 17 2.73 -10.36 -3.87
N ASN A 18 2.42 -9.23 -3.23
CA ASN A 18 1.16 -8.53 -3.46
C ASN A 18 1.04 -8.00 -4.90
N LEU A 19 2.15 -7.48 -5.47
CA LEU A 19 2.23 -7.03 -6.87
C LEU A 19 2.01 -8.17 -7.87
N ILE A 20 2.62 -9.33 -7.62
CA ILE A 20 2.48 -10.52 -8.45
C ILE A 20 1.12 -11.20 -8.25
N ASN A 21 0.57 -11.12 -7.04
CA ASN A 21 -0.66 -11.78 -6.58
C ASN A 21 -0.70 -13.31 -6.87
N PRO A 22 0.31 -14.11 -6.45
CA PRO A 22 0.22 -15.55 -6.57
C PRO A 22 -0.88 -16.10 -5.65
N GLY A 23 -1.47 -17.25 -6.01
CA GLY A 23 -2.62 -17.83 -5.32
C GLY A 23 -2.39 -18.16 -3.83
N ASN A 24 -1.14 -18.29 -3.41
CA ASN A 24 -0.72 -18.59 -2.03
C ASN A 24 -0.20 -17.36 -1.24
N PHE A 25 -0.32 -16.14 -1.78
CA PHE A 25 0.21 -14.95 -1.10
C PHE A 25 -0.48 -14.63 0.24
N CYS A 26 -1.81 -14.69 0.26
CA CYS A 26 -2.60 -14.42 1.45
C CYS A 26 -2.92 -15.73 2.16
N VAL A 27 -2.41 -15.88 3.37
CA VAL A 27 -2.61 -17.08 4.20
C VAL A 27 -3.46 -16.79 5.45
N SER A 28 -3.89 -15.54 5.65
CA SER A 28 -4.54 -15.07 6.89
C SER A 28 -5.90 -15.72 7.18
N CYS A 29 -6.57 -16.28 6.16
CA CYS A 29 -7.82 -17.02 6.35
C CYS A 29 -7.61 -18.52 6.61
N GLY A 30 -6.39 -19.04 6.43
CA GLY A 30 -6.12 -20.48 6.50
C GLY A 30 -7.07 -21.29 5.63
N GLU A 31 -7.64 -22.35 6.22
CA GLU A 31 -8.60 -23.25 5.57
C GLU A 31 -9.93 -22.57 5.22
N LEU A 32 -10.25 -21.42 5.82
CA LEU A 32 -11.47 -20.65 5.56
C LEU A 32 -11.32 -19.69 4.37
N CYS A 33 -10.27 -19.84 3.56
CA CYS A 33 -10.03 -18.99 2.40
C CYS A 33 -11.10 -19.21 1.31
N ASN A 34 -11.71 -18.12 0.84
CA ASN A 34 -12.66 -18.13 -0.27
C ASN A 34 -12.10 -17.47 -1.54
N HIS A 35 -10.78 -17.34 -1.64
CA HIS A 35 -10.08 -16.73 -2.78
C HIS A 35 -10.55 -15.31 -3.13
N CYS A 36 -10.87 -14.47 -2.12
CA CYS A 36 -11.35 -13.09 -2.34
C CYS A 36 -10.43 -12.25 -3.24
N ARG A 37 -9.12 -12.54 -3.25
CA ARG A 37 -8.11 -11.86 -4.07
C ARG A 37 -8.01 -12.35 -5.51
N GLN A 38 -8.80 -13.33 -5.94
CA GLN A 38 -8.75 -13.84 -7.32
C GLN A 38 -9.07 -12.75 -8.35
N ALA A 39 -9.91 -11.77 -7.98
CA ALA A 39 -10.22 -10.62 -8.82
C ALA A 39 -9.08 -9.59 -8.93
N ARG A 40 -8.04 -9.68 -8.08
CA ARG A 40 -6.92 -8.73 -8.10
C ARG A 40 -5.99 -9.05 -9.28
N LYS A 41 -5.79 -8.06 -10.15
CA LYS A 41 -4.87 -8.13 -11.28
C LYS A 41 -3.42 -8.39 -10.81
N SER A 42 -2.73 -9.27 -11.53
CA SER A 42 -1.28 -9.44 -11.40
C SER A 42 -0.53 -8.39 -12.21
N TYR A 43 0.56 -7.88 -11.66
CA TYR A 43 1.46 -6.93 -12.30
C TYR A 43 2.88 -7.49 -12.48
N ALA A 44 3.03 -8.82 -12.47
CA ALA A 44 4.31 -9.48 -12.69
C ALA A 44 4.99 -9.04 -14.00
N ASN A 45 4.19 -8.77 -15.04
CA ASN A 45 4.66 -8.31 -16.35
C ASN A 45 5.24 -6.87 -16.34
N LEU A 46 5.04 -6.09 -15.27
CA LEU A 46 5.63 -4.76 -15.11
C LEU A 46 6.99 -4.81 -14.40
N ILE A 47 7.30 -5.90 -13.70
CA ILE A 47 8.54 -6.04 -12.94
C ILE A 47 9.66 -6.47 -13.89
N VAL A 48 10.66 -5.60 -14.08
CA VAL A 48 11.79 -5.84 -14.99
C VAL A 48 13.04 -6.32 -14.26
N GLY A 49 13.06 -6.20 -12.93
CA GLY A 49 14.16 -6.67 -12.09
C GLY A 49 13.76 -6.71 -10.62
N ILE A 50 14.30 -7.69 -9.90
CA ILE A 50 14.16 -7.83 -8.46
C ILE A 50 15.57 -8.09 -7.91
N HIS A 51 15.99 -7.32 -6.92
CA HIS A 51 17.25 -7.52 -6.23
C HIS A 51 17.04 -7.47 -4.71
N GLU A 52 17.45 -8.54 -4.05
CA GLU A 52 17.42 -8.66 -2.59
C GLU A 52 18.81 -8.38 -2.02
N PHE A 53 18.90 -7.43 -1.10
CA PHE A 53 20.12 -7.16 -0.34
C PHE A 53 20.21 -8.05 0.90
N PRO A 54 21.43 -8.45 1.30
CA PRO A 54 21.67 -9.16 2.56
C PRO A 54 21.10 -8.40 3.76
N GLN A 55 20.71 -9.13 4.81
CA GLN A 55 20.19 -8.52 6.05
C GLN A 55 21.29 -8.28 7.08
N ASP A 56 22.40 -8.98 6.96
CA ASP A 56 23.58 -8.97 7.83
C ASP A 56 24.63 -7.96 7.35
N LEU A 57 24.16 -6.79 6.90
CA LEU A 57 25.03 -5.68 6.51
C LEU A 57 25.60 -4.97 7.74
N PRO A 58 26.83 -4.42 7.66
CA PRO A 58 27.39 -3.61 8.73
C PRO A 58 26.55 -2.35 8.95
N THR A 59 26.59 -1.80 10.17
CA THR A 59 25.86 -0.57 10.53
C THR A 59 26.21 0.63 9.64
N PHE A 60 27.43 0.65 9.11
CA PHE A 60 27.93 1.67 8.20
C PHE A 60 28.58 0.99 7.01
N ILE A 61 28.22 1.41 5.81
CA ILE A 61 28.76 0.95 4.55
C ILE A 61 29.58 2.09 3.93
N GLU A 62 30.89 1.90 3.83
CA GLU A 62 31.78 2.89 3.23
C GLU A 62 31.58 3.01 1.72
N ASP A 63 31.43 1.87 1.02
CA ASP A 63 31.25 1.80 -0.43
C ASP A 63 29.90 1.15 -0.82
N PRO A 64 28.77 1.87 -0.77
CA PRO A 64 27.44 1.34 -1.11
C PRO A 64 27.37 0.73 -2.53
N GLU A 65 28.17 1.25 -3.46
CA GLU A 65 28.21 0.78 -4.85
C GLU A 65 28.62 -0.69 -4.98
N GLN A 66 29.41 -1.22 -4.05
CA GLN A 66 29.86 -2.62 -4.07
C GLN A 66 28.70 -3.61 -3.85
N TYR A 67 27.64 -3.16 -3.17
CA TYR A 67 26.46 -3.96 -2.89
C TYR A 67 25.41 -3.84 -4.00
N MET A 68 25.51 -2.81 -4.84
CA MET A 68 24.55 -2.60 -5.93
C MET A 68 24.73 -3.66 -7.03
N PRO A 69 23.63 -4.13 -7.65
CA PRO A 69 23.74 -5.10 -8.73
C PRO A 69 24.48 -4.50 -9.92
N GLN A 70 25.44 -5.26 -10.47
CA GLN A 70 26.28 -4.81 -11.60
C GLN A 70 25.47 -4.53 -12.87
N LYS A 71 24.37 -5.27 -13.08
CA LYS A 71 23.48 -5.11 -14.24
C LYS A 71 22.12 -4.66 -13.76
N LEU A 72 21.81 -3.41 -14.07
CA LEU A 72 20.54 -2.77 -13.75
C LEU A 72 19.73 -2.59 -15.05
N PRO A 73 18.51 -3.15 -15.14
CA PRO A 73 17.67 -2.96 -16.32
C PRO A 73 17.14 -1.52 -16.38
N GLU A 74 16.86 -1.02 -17.59
CA GLU A 74 16.13 0.25 -17.73
C GLU A 74 14.73 0.12 -17.14
N CYS A 75 14.31 1.09 -16.32
CA CYS A 75 13.00 1.10 -15.68
C CYS A 75 12.39 2.51 -15.61
N ASP A 76 11.10 2.60 -15.30
CA ASP A 76 10.42 3.87 -15.06
C ASP A 76 10.38 4.20 -13.55
N LEU A 77 10.20 3.18 -12.71
CA LEU A 77 10.00 3.29 -11.26
C LEU A 77 10.93 2.33 -10.50
N ILE A 78 11.59 2.83 -9.46
CA ILE A 78 12.31 2.02 -8.47
C ILE A 78 11.48 1.95 -7.19
N LEU A 79 11.19 0.72 -6.72
CA LEU A 79 10.67 0.47 -5.38
C LEU A 79 11.83 0.08 -4.47
N ALA A 80 12.21 0.93 -3.52
CA ALA A 80 13.29 0.72 -2.57
C ALA A 80 12.74 0.38 -1.18
N ILE A 81 12.58 -0.90 -0.86
CA ILE A 81 11.78 -1.35 0.29
C ILE A 81 12.66 -1.99 1.36
N GLY A 82 12.78 -1.31 2.51
CA GLY A 82 13.47 -1.84 3.68
C GLY A 82 14.96 -2.08 3.49
N ILE A 83 15.58 -1.42 2.50
CA ILE A 83 17.03 -1.50 2.26
C ILE A 83 17.81 -0.66 3.28
N HIS A 84 19.10 -0.94 3.43
CA HIS A 84 19.98 -0.24 4.36
C HIS A 84 20.02 1.28 4.08
N PRO A 85 20.10 2.15 5.11
CA PRO A 85 20.18 3.61 4.93
C PRO A 85 21.27 4.04 3.95
N ASP A 86 22.48 3.48 4.05
CA ASP A 86 23.59 3.85 3.16
C ASP A 86 23.36 3.40 1.70
N LEU A 87 22.56 2.36 1.48
CA LEU A 87 22.14 1.94 0.13
C LEU A 87 21.06 2.87 -0.44
N LEU A 88 20.21 3.47 0.40
CA LEU A 88 19.26 4.51 -0.03
C LEU A 88 20.00 5.73 -0.57
N ILE A 89 21.11 6.12 0.08
CA ILE A 89 21.94 7.27 -0.34
C ILE A 89 22.55 7.04 -1.73
N ALA A 90 22.80 5.79 -2.13
CA ALA A 90 23.34 5.47 -3.45
C ALA A 90 22.29 5.38 -4.58
N LEU A 91 21.00 5.58 -4.27
CA LEU A 91 19.93 5.51 -5.27
C LEU A 91 20.04 6.54 -6.42
N PRO A 92 20.56 7.77 -6.25
CA PRO A 92 20.73 8.70 -7.37
C PRO A 92 21.58 8.11 -8.50
N ASP A 93 22.61 7.32 -8.20
CA ASP A 93 23.44 6.68 -9.23
C ASP A 93 22.76 5.46 -9.85
N VAL A 94 21.97 4.71 -9.08
CA VAL A 94 21.09 3.66 -9.60
C VAL A 94 20.09 4.27 -10.59
N VAL A 95 19.50 5.42 -10.26
CA VAL A 95 18.56 6.14 -11.12
C VAL A 95 19.23 6.56 -12.44
N LYS A 96 20.44 7.11 -12.41
CA LYS A 96 21.20 7.44 -13.63
C LYS A 96 21.45 6.20 -14.51
N LYS A 97 21.86 5.08 -13.89
CA LYS A 97 22.14 3.81 -14.60
C LYS A 97 20.89 3.17 -15.21
N THR A 98 19.74 3.30 -14.54
CA THR A 98 18.46 2.70 -14.94
C THR A 98 17.58 3.63 -15.78
N LYS A 99 17.89 4.93 -15.84
CA LYS A 99 17.05 5.99 -16.41
C LYS A 99 15.66 6.07 -15.75
N ALA A 100 15.56 5.66 -14.49
CA ALA A 100 14.33 5.75 -13.72
C ALA A 100 13.85 7.19 -13.62
N LYS A 101 12.53 7.36 -13.60
CA LYS A 101 11.86 8.66 -13.49
C LYS A 101 11.24 8.88 -12.12
N ALA A 102 11.08 7.81 -11.34
CA ALA A 102 10.57 7.87 -9.99
C ALA A 102 11.22 6.85 -9.06
N VAL A 103 11.23 7.19 -7.77
CA VAL A 103 11.60 6.31 -6.67
C VAL A 103 10.52 6.37 -5.59
N ILE A 104 10.06 5.21 -5.13
CA ILE A 104 9.23 5.11 -3.92
C ILE A 104 10.02 4.33 -2.86
N ALA A 105 10.28 4.97 -1.73
CA ALA A 105 11.07 4.42 -0.62
C ALA A 105 10.26 4.48 0.68
N PRO A 106 9.34 3.52 0.93
CA PRO A 106 8.47 3.56 2.09
C PRO A 106 9.24 3.40 3.40
N SER A 107 8.85 4.17 4.41
CA SER A 107 9.36 4.04 5.78
C SER A 107 8.38 3.20 6.60
N GLU A 108 8.65 1.91 6.66
CA GLU A 108 7.91 0.95 7.50
C GLU A 108 8.59 0.72 8.86
N ASP A 109 9.87 1.08 8.96
CA ASP A 109 10.69 0.99 10.17
C ASP A 109 11.66 2.19 10.19
N SER A 110 11.49 3.06 11.19
CA SER A 110 12.31 4.27 11.36
C SER A 110 13.78 4.00 11.62
N LYS A 111 14.14 2.82 12.14
CA LYS A 111 15.55 2.45 12.34
C LYS A 111 16.23 2.14 11.01
N LYS A 112 15.51 1.48 10.09
CA LYS A 112 16.00 1.12 8.76
C LYS A 112 15.90 2.26 7.75
N THR A 113 14.96 3.17 7.97
CA THR A 113 14.65 4.25 7.02
C THR A 113 14.56 5.59 7.75
N PRO A 114 15.68 6.16 8.22
CA PRO A 114 15.68 7.41 8.98
C PRO A 114 15.14 8.58 8.15
N ALA A 115 14.40 9.47 8.81
CA ALA A 115 13.76 10.61 8.15
C ALA A 115 14.74 11.55 7.44
N GLY A 116 15.91 11.80 8.06
CA GLY A 116 16.94 12.66 7.49
C GLY A 116 17.49 12.10 6.18
N VAL A 117 17.65 10.77 6.09
CA VAL A 117 18.11 10.09 4.87
C VAL A 117 17.07 10.22 3.76
N LEU A 118 15.77 10.02 4.07
CA LEU A 118 14.70 10.18 3.08
C LEU A 118 14.57 11.62 2.58
N GLU A 119 14.71 12.61 3.47
CA GLU A 119 14.64 14.02 3.09
C GLU A 119 15.84 14.44 2.24
N GLN A 120 17.04 13.94 2.55
CA GLN A 120 18.21 14.14 1.70
C GLN A 120 18.00 13.51 0.32
N LEU A 121 17.60 12.24 0.28
CA LEU A 121 17.36 11.51 -0.96
C LEU A 121 16.29 12.20 -1.82
N LYS A 122 15.22 12.70 -1.21
CA LYS A 122 14.20 13.48 -1.88
C LYS A 122 14.81 14.69 -2.61
N LYS A 123 15.61 15.49 -1.90
CA LYS A 123 16.24 16.70 -2.48
C LYS A 123 17.16 16.36 -3.64
N GLU A 124 17.97 15.32 -3.50
CA GLU A 124 18.92 14.90 -4.54
C GLU A 124 18.21 14.40 -5.80
N LEU A 125 17.16 13.58 -5.64
CA LEU A 125 16.39 13.04 -6.76
C LEU A 125 15.55 14.13 -7.44
N GLU A 126 14.85 14.96 -6.68
CA GLU A 126 14.02 16.05 -7.23
C GLU A 126 14.89 17.09 -7.95
N ALA A 127 16.13 17.34 -7.49
CA ALA A 127 17.08 18.24 -8.15
C ALA A 127 17.52 17.76 -9.55
N ILE A 128 17.47 16.45 -9.81
CA ILE A 128 17.75 15.86 -11.14
C ILE A 128 16.46 15.51 -11.92
N GLY A 129 15.31 16.02 -11.48
CA GLY A 129 14.02 15.85 -12.15
C GLY A 129 13.37 14.47 -11.97
N VAL A 130 13.76 13.74 -10.92
CA VAL A 130 13.22 12.40 -10.60
C VAL A 130 12.18 12.54 -9.48
N GLU A 131 11.00 11.99 -9.71
CA GLU A 131 9.92 11.97 -8.72
C GLU A 131 10.33 11.12 -7.50
N PHE A 132 10.01 11.58 -6.30
CA PHE A 132 10.28 10.81 -5.08
C PHE A 132 9.09 10.83 -4.13
N GLU A 133 8.73 9.68 -3.55
CA GLU A 133 7.87 9.62 -2.37
C GLU A 133 8.39 8.62 -1.33
N GLY A 134 8.42 9.06 -0.08
CA GLY A 134 8.83 8.26 1.09
C GLY A 134 7.68 8.07 2.08
N PRO A 135 6.59 7.38 1.70
CA PRO A 135 5.39 7.30 2.53
C PRO A 135 5.66 6.55 3.84
N LYS A 136 5.05 7.02 4.93
CA LYS A 136 5.14 6.42 6.28
C LYS A 136 3.74 6.26 6.88
N PRO A 137 3.19 5.03 6.99
CA PRO A 137 3.63 3.75 6.37
C PRO A 137 3.49 3.77 4.84
N PHE A 138 3.83 2.67 4.15
CA PHE A 138 3.65 2.58 2.69
C PHE A 138 2.18 2.78 2.26
N CYS A 139 1.23 2.30 3.07
CA CYS A 139 -0.19 2.54 2.83
C CYS A 139 -0.63 4.00 3.10
N ALA A 140 0.27 4.94 3.35
CA ALA A 140 -0.05 6.37 3.32
C ALA A 140 0.12 7.00 1.93
N LEU A 141 0.63 6.26 0.94
CA LEU A 141 0.86 6.77 -0.41
C LEU A 141 -0.46 7.14 -1.09
N GLU A 142 -0.60 8.40 -1.50
CA GLU A 142 -1.72 8.91 -2.29
C GLU A 142 -1.22 9.46 -3.63
N LYS A 143 -2.15 9.90 -4.48
CA LYS A 143 -1.76 10.65 -5.67
C LYS A 143 -1.20 12.00 -5.25
N THR A 144 -0.05 12.36 -5.81
CA THR A 144 0.66 13.61 -5.49
C THR A 144 0.80 14.53 -6.69
N GLY A 145 0.27 14.13 -7.86
CA GLY A 145 0.45 14.85 -9.12
C GLY A 145 1.78 14.55 -9.80
N LYS A 146 2.54 13.58 -9.27
CA LYS A 146 3.80 13.06 -9.82
C LYS A 146 3.45 11.90 -10.78
N PRO A 147 3.53 12.09 -12.10
CA PRO A 147 2.92 11.16 -13.07
C PRO A 147 3.29 9.68 -12.93
N VAL A 148 4.55 9.35 -12.65
CA VAL A 148 4.99 7.95 -12.54
C VAL A 148 4.54 7.35 -11.21
N ILE A 149 4.57 8.12 -10.13
CA ILE A 149 4.06 7.68 -8.82
C ILE A 149 2.53 7.53 -8.84
N ASP A 150 1.81 8.48 -9.42
CA ASP A 150 0.36 8.42 -9.58
C ASP A 150 -0.07 7.21 -10.42
N ALA A 151 0.70 6.90 -11.47
CA ALA A 151 0.48 5.70 -12.26
C ALA A 151 0.68 4.40 -11.47
N PHE A 152 1.55 4.37 -10.44
CA PHE A 152 1.67 3.24 -9.52
C PHE A 152 0.45 3.15 -8.60
N VAL A 153 -0.03 4.30 -8.11
CA VAL A 153 -1.25 4.38 -7.31
C VAL A 153 -2.47 3.90 -8.11
N ASP A 154 -2.53 4.20 -9.41
CA ASP A 154 -3.58 3.74 -10.35
C ASP A 154 -3.56 2.24 -10.63
N LEU A 155 -2.46 1.53 -10.35
CA LEU A 155 -2.46 0.07 -10.31
C LEU A 155 -3.28 -0.48 -9.11
N GLY A 156 -3.72 0.40 -8.23
CA GLY A 156 -4.53 0.12 -7.05
C GLY A 156 -3.68 -0.22 -5.83
N PHE A 157 -2.51 0.39 -5.65
CA PHE A 157 -1.66 0.27 -4.45
C PHE A 157 -1.48 1.64 -3.76
N GLY A 158 -1.58 1.69 -2.44
CA GLY A 158 -1.39 2.93 -1.67
C GLY A 158 -2.38 3.03 -0.51
N LYS A 159 -2.89 4.23 -0.24
CA LYS A 159 -3.93 4.45 0.78
C LYS A 159 -5.18 3.65 0.45
N PRO A 160 -5.70 2.78 1.33
CA PRO A 160 -6.82 1.92 1.01
C PRO A 160 -8.04 2.70 0.51
N VAL A 161 -8.77 2.13 -0.45
CA VAL A 161 -10.08 2.64 -0.87
C VAL A 161 -10.99 1.43 -1.02
N LEU A 162 -12.14 1.48 -0.36
CA LEU A 162 -13.12 0.39 -0.34
C LEU A 162 -14.47 0.85 -0.89
N ARG A 163 -15.25 -0.11 -1.37
CA ARG A 163 -16.68 0.01 -1.57
C ARG A 163 -17.38 -0.86 -0.55
N ILE A 164 -18.33 -0.32 0.19
CA ILE A 164 -19.06 -1.05 1.22
C ILE A 164 -20.51 -1.23 0.80
N GLU A 165 -21.04 -2.42 1.08
CA GLU A 165 -22.46 -2.74 0.96
C GLU A 165 -23.03 -2.99 2.35
N MET A 166 -24.16 -2.34 2.66
CA MET A 166 -24.84 -2.44 3.95
C MET A 166 -26.27 -2.96 3.77
N SER A 167 -26.81 -3.58 4.81
CA SER A 167 -28.20 -4.05 4.84
C SER A 167 -29.20 -2.90 4.60
N PRO A 168 -30.46 -3.21 4.20
CA PRO A 168 -31.50 -2.19 4.02
C PRO A 168 -31.80 -1.35 5.26
N ASP A 169 -31.56 -1.86 6.47
CA ASP A 169 -31.68 -1.10 7.71
C ASP A 169 -30.37 -0.40 8.14
N GLY A 170 -29.27 -0.63 7.42
CA GLY A 170 -27.96 -0.02 7.65
C GLY A 170 -27.23 -0.54 8.88
N LYS A 171 -27.68 -1.64 9.49
CA LYS A 171 -27.08 -2.19 10.72
C LYS A 171 -25.97 -3.20 10.48
N MET A 172 -25.91 -3.81 9.31
CA MET A 172 -24.96 -4.89 9.00
C MET A 172 -24.19 -4.60 7.72
N PHE A 173 -22.90 -4.93 7.71
CA PHE A 173 -22.12 -5.01 6.48
C PHE A 173 -22.48 -6.30 5.72
N ILE A 174 -22.94 -6.17 4.48
CA ILE A 174 -23.19 -7.32 3.60
C ILE A 174 -21.89 -7.74 2.89
N GLY A 175 -21.06 -6.77 2.53
CA GLY A 175 -19.78 -7.01 1.89
C GLY A 175 -18.92 -5.76 1.77
N ALA A 176 -17.65 -5.97 1.46
CA ALA A 176 -16.70 -4.91 1.14
C ALA A 176 -15.83 -5.31 -0.05
N GLY A 177 -15.78 -4.46 -1.07
CA GLY A 177 -14.88 -4.56 -2.21
C GLY A 177 -13.66 -3.66 -2.05
N VAL A 178 -12.51 -4.11 -2.56
CA VAL A 178 -11.25 -3.33 -2.52
C VAL A 178 -11.01 -2.67 -3.87
N LEU A 179 -10.97 -1.33 -3.88
CA LEU A 179 -10.65 -0.53 -5.07
C LEU A 179 -9.15 -0.20 -5.12
N ARG A 180 -8.56 0.15 -3.95
CA ARG A 180 -7.12 0.34 -3.76
C ARG A 180 -6.68 -0.39 -2.50
N ASP A 181 -5.61 -1.17 -2.63
CA ASP A 181 -5.08 -2.05 -1.58
C ASP A 181 -3.87 -1.41 -0.90
N ALA A 182 -3.70 -1.66 0.39
CA ALA A 182 -2.44 -1.41 1.07
C ALA A 182 -1.33 -2.23 0.38
N PRO A 183 -0.11 -1.70 0.19
CA PRO A 183 0.98 -2.43 -0.47
C PRO A 183 1.32 -3.79 0.16
N CYS A 184 1.10 -3.96 1.47
CA CYS A 184 1.27 -5.24 2.19
C CYS A 184 0.14 -6.26 1.95
N GLY A 185 -1.01 -5.84 1.40
CA GLY A 185 -2.18 -6.67 1.10
C GLY A 185 -3.26 -6.73 2.18
N SER A 186 -3.11 -5.98 3.28
CA SER A 186 -3.99 -6.07 4.45
C SER A 186 -5.43 -5.64 4.18
N THR A 187 -5.67 -4.74 3.22
CA THR A 187 -7.01 -4.21 2.92
C THR A 187 -7.98 -5.32 2.52
N TRP A 188 -7.53 -6.30 1.73
CA TRP A 188 -8.35 -7.45 1.36
C TRP A 188 -8.79 -8.30 2.55
N PHE A 189 -7.92 -8.46 3.53
CA PHE A 189 -8.25 -9.24 4.72
C PHE A 189 -9.23 -8.50 5.61
N VAL A 190 -9.04 -7.18 5.81
CA VAL A 190 -10.01 -6.33 6.52
C VAL A 190 -11.36 -6.33 5.82
N ALA A 191 -11.40 -6.13 4.50
CA ALA A 191 -12.64 -6.17 3.71
C ALA A 191 -13.38 -7.51 3.86
N LYS A 192 -12.64 -8.63 3.87
CA LYS A 192 -13.22 -9.96 4.10
C LYS A 192 -13.80 -10.11 5.50
N LYS A 193 -13.13 -9.57 6.52
CA LYS A 193 -13.57 -9.66 7.93
C LYS A 193 -14.74 -8.76 8.26
N LEU A 194 -14.95 -7.67 7.52
CA LEU A 194 -16.13 -6.81 7.64
C LEU A 194 -17.40 -7.47 7.11
N GLY A 195 -17.31 -8.40 6.16
CA GLY A 195 -18.50 -9.04 5.61
C GLY A 195 -19.29 -9.80 6.69
N TRP A 196 -20.59 -9.53 6.77
CA TRP A 196 -21.54 -10.12 7.72
C TRP A 196 -21.33 -9.74 9.19
N THR A 197 -20.75 -8.57 9.47
CA THR A 197 -20.61 -8.05 10.84
C THR A 197 -21.52 -6.86 11.10
N ASP A 198 -21.80 -6.59 12.38
CA ASP A 198 -22.54 -5.40 12.78
C ASP A 198 -21.70 -4.13 12.51
N THR A 199 -22.38 -3.09 12.05
CA THR A 199 -21.80 -1.78 11.76
C THR A 199 -21.39 -1.02 13.00
N VAL A 200 -21.92 -1.37 14.18
CA VAL A 200 -21.48 -0.78 15.46
C VAL A 200 -20.12 -1.31 15.91
N GLU A 201 -19.75 -2.54 15.52
CA GLU A 201 -18.52 -3.24 15.90
C GLU A 201 -17.38 -3.08 14.88
N TYR A 202 -17.53 -2.15 13.93
CA TYR A 202 -16.60 -2.01 12.81
C TYR A 202 -15.17 -1.72 13.27
N LYS A 203 -14.99 -0.96 14.35
CA LYS A 203 -13.65 -0.57 14.85
C LYS A 203 -12.89 -1.77 15.38
N GLU A 204 -13.56 -2.60 16.18
CA GLU A 204 -13.03 -3.84 16.74
C GLU A 204 -12.72 -4.83 15.63
N THR A 205 -13.63 -4.97 14.65
CA THR A 205 -13.45 -5.85 13.49
C THR A 205 -12.23 -5.45 12.66
N ILE A 206 -12.08 -4.15 12.35
CA ILE A 206 -10.94 -3.62 11.59
C ILE A 206 -9.65 -3.80 12.39
N SER A 207 -9.64 -3.41 13.67
CA SER A 207 -8.46 -3.51 14.52
C SER A 207 -7.99 -4.96 14.65
N GLY A 208 -8.90 -5.89 14.95
CA GLY A 208 -8.59 -7.32 15.06
C GLY A 208 -8.07 -7.91 13.75
N ALA A 209 -8.70 -7.57 12.62
CA ALA A 209 -8.26 -8.02 11.30
C ALA A 209 -6.89 -7.45 10.92
N HIS A 210 -6.64 -6.16 11.17
CA HIS A 210 -5.38 -5.50 10.87
C HIS A 210 -4.21 -6.08 11.69
N HIS A 211 -4.39 -6.25 13.00
CA HIS A 211 -3.34 -6.80 13.89
C HIS A 211 -3.07 -8.29 13.66
N SER A 212 -4.05 -9.05 13.17
CA SER A 212 -3.85 -10.47 12.81
C SER A 212 -3.32 -10.68 11.39
N TYR A 213 -3.23 -9.63 10.59
CA TYR A 213 -2.58 -9.67 9.28
C TYR A 213 -1.08 -9.41 9.43
N PRO A 214 -0.19 -10.11 8.68
CA PRO A 214 1.25 -9.83 8.67
C PRO A 214 1.55 -8.50 7.95
N CYS A 215 1.26 -7.39 8.62
CA CYS A 215 1.51 -6.03 8.16
C CYS A 215 3.02 -5.76 8.11
N THR A 216 3.44 -4.91 7.17
CA THR A 216 4.84 -4.50 7.01
C THR A 216 5.28 -3.41 7.97
N ALA A 217 4.31 -2.68 8.54
CA ALA A 217 4.55 -1.57 9.44
C ALA A 217 5.11 -2.02 10.80
N SER A 218 6.16 -1.34 11.28
CA SER A 218 6.79 -1.66 12.56
C SER A 218 5.89 -1.35 13.76
N MET A 219 6.00 -2.22 14.78
CA MET A 219 5.42 -2.03 16.11
C MET A 219 6.30 -1.20 17.03
N ASP A 220 7.51 -0.84 16.60
CA ASP A 220 8.36 0.09 17.35
C ASP A 220 7.74 1.48 17.38
N LYS A 221 7.89 2.17 18.52
CA LYS A 221 7.45 3.56 18.65
C LYS A 221 8.26 4.44 17.69
N ASP A 222 7.55 5.17 16.84
CA ASP A 222 8.13 6.10 15.89
C ASP A 222 8.22 7.51 16.52
N PRO A 223 9.42 8.12 16.57
CA PRO A 223 9.59 9.45 17.17
C PRO A 223 8.87 10.58 16.42
N GLN A 224 8.66 10.46 15.10
CA GLN A 224 7.98 11.49 14.30
C GLN A 224 6.46 11.42 14.43
N LEU A 225 5.91 10.21 14.62
CA LEU A 225 4.48 10.00 14.79
C LEU A 225 4.02 10.12 16.24
N GLY A 226 4.91 9.86 17.21
CA GLY A 226 4.54 9.73 18.63
C GLY A 226 3.79 8.43 18.97
N ASP A 227 3.59 7.57 17.97
CA ASP A 227 2.89 6.28 18.02
C ASP A 227 3.66 5.25 17.15
N THR A 228 3.18 4.03 17.01
CA THR A 228 3.78 3.04 16.10
C THR A 228 3.36 3.27 14.65
N ILE A 229 4.21 2.89 13.70
CA ILE A 229 3.86 2.95 12.27
C ILE A 229 2.68 2.01 11.98
N LEU A 230 2.61 0.87 12.70
CA LEU A 230 1.50 -0.07 12.63
C LEU A 230 0.16 0.56 13.05
N HIS A 231 0.11 1.34 14.14
CA HIS A 231 -1.11 2.04 14.52
C HIS A 231 -1.51 3.08 13.47
N LYS A 232 -0.55 3.81 12.89
CA LYS A 232 -0.86 4.72 11.78
C LYS A 232 -1.48 3.98 10.58
N ALA A 233 -0.98 2.80 10.23
CA ALA A 233 -1.59 1.94 9.22
C ALA A 233 -3.03 1.52 9.60
N GLY A 234 -3.25 1.18 10.87
CA GLY A 234 -4.57 0.86 11.42
C GLY A 234 -5.56 2.02 11.34
N TYR A 235 -5.13 3.25 11.63
CA TYR A 235 -5.96 4.44 11.48
C TYR A 235 -6.30 4.71 10.01
N ILE A 236 -5.34 4.53 9.10
CA ILE A 236 -5.55 4.71 7.65
C ILE A 236 -6.63 3.75 7.12
N ILE A 237 -6.58 2.46 7.45
CA ILE A 237 -7.60 1.51 6.97
C ILE A 237 -8.97 1.78 7.63
N ARG A 238 -8.98 2.24 8.88
CA ARG A 238 -10.21 2.61 9.57
C ARG A 238 -10.88 3.82 8.90
N GLU A 239 -10.12 4.87 8.62
CA GLU A 239 -10.59 6.05 7.88
C GLU A 239 -11.16 5.64 6.51
N ALA A 240 -10.46 4.78 5.77
CA ALA A 240 -10.93 4.28 4.48
C ALA A 240 -12.26 3.51 4.54
N VAL A 241 -12.53 2.81 5.66
CA VAL A 241 -13.82 2.15 5.90
C VAL A 241 -14.91 3.17 6.26
N GLU A 242 -14.59 4.15 7.11
CA GLU A 242 -15.52 5.23 7.49
C GLU A 242 -15.95 6.04 6.26
N ASP A 243 -15.00 6.39 5.37
CA ASP A 243 -15.27 7.08 4.09
C ASP A 243 -16.16 6.24 3.17
N ALA A 244 -15.89 4.93 3.08
CA ALA A 244 -16.68 4.01 2.26
C ALA A 244 -18.12 3.84 2.81
N MET A 245 -18.29 3.84 4.13
CA MET A 245 -19.61 3.84 4.77
C MET A 245 -20.40 5.12 4.45
N GLU A 246 -19.73 6.29 4.45
CA GLU A 246 -20.38 7.55 4.09
C GLU A 246 -20.81 7.56 2.61
N CYS A 247 -19.94 7.07 1.71
CA CYS A 247 -20.27 6.90 0.30
C CYS A 247 -21.49 6.00 0.10
N ALA A 248 -21.54 4.84 0.76
CA ALA A 248 -22.67 3.91 0.67
C ALA A 248 -23.99 4.54 1.13
N LYS A 249 -23.97 5.34 2.21
CA LYS A 249 -25.15 6.07 2.69
C LYS A 249 -25.64 7.11 1.66
N LYS A 250 -24.71 7.86 1.04
CA LYS A 250 -25.03 8.85 0.00
C LYS A 250 -25.60 8.20 -1.25
N GLU A 251 -25.02 7.08 -1.71
CA GLU A 251 -25.53 6.32 -2.86
C GLU A 251 -26.96 5.82 -2.61
N LYS A 252 -27.22 5.26 -1.43
CA LYS A 252 -28.57 4.81 -1.05
C LYS A 252 -29.59 5.94 -1.03
N ALA A 253 -29.23 7.09 -0.46
CA ALA A 253 -30.10 8.27 -0.42
C ALA A 253 -30.44 8.78 -1.84
N ARG A 254 -29.47 8.77 -2.75
CA ARG A 254 -29.69 9.13 -4.17
C ARG A 254 -30.62 8.14 -4.86
N LEU A 255 -30.41 6.83 -4.68
CA LEU A 255 -31.27 5.80 -5.26
C LEU A 255 -32.71 5.91 -4.75
N SER A 256 -32.92 6.18 -3.45
CA SER A 256 -34.27 6.38 -2.91
C SER A 256 -34.96 7.65 -3.44
N ALA A 257 -34.21 8.70 -3.76
CA ALA A 257 -34.77 9.91 -4.37
C ALA A 257 -35.22 9.66 -5.81
N VAL A 258 -34.40 8.96 -6.61
CA VAL A 258 -34.75 8.61 -8.01
C VAL A 258 -35.95 7.67 -8.08
N CYS A 259 -36.00 6.63 -7.24
CA CYS A 259 -37.15 5.71 -7.22
C CYS A 259 -38.42 6.33 -6.62
N GLY A 260 -38.30 7.37 -5.78
CA GLY A 260 -39.44 8.12 -5.24
C GLY A 260 -40.13 8.97 -6.32
N ASP A 261 -39.38 9.48 -7.29
CA ASP A 261 -39.92 10.27 -8.40
C ASP A 261 -40.63 9.40 -9.46
N GLU A 262 -40.18 8.16 -9.69
CA GLU A 262 -40.83 7.25 -10.65
C GLU A 262 -42.24 6.82 -10.23
N ILE A 263 -42.49 6.64 -8.92
CA ILE A 263 -43.82 6.27 -8.39
C ILE A 263 -44.83 7.43 -8.53
N SER A 264 -44.37 8.67 -8.62
CA SER A 264 -45.24 9.84 -8.81
C SER A 264 -45.67 10.07 -10.27
N SER A 265 -44.98 9.46 -11.24
CA SER A 265 -45.22 9.67 -12.68
C SER A 265 -46.03 8.55 -13.36
N SER A 266 -46.29 7.44 -12.68
CA SER A 266 -47.08 6.31 -13.19
C SER A 266 -48.54 6.30 -12.73
N SER A 267 -49.05 7.42 -12.22
CA SER A 267 -50.47 7.61 -11.87
C SER A 267 -51.15 8.49 -12.93
N PHE A 268 -51.49 7.90 -14.08
CA PHE A 268 -52.41 8.47 -15.08
C PHE A 268 -53.47 7.43 -15.45
#